data_AF-A0A6N9P7C1-F1
#
_entry.id   AF-A0A6N9P7C1-F1
#
_cell.length_a   1.000
_cell.length_b   1.000
_cell.length_c   1.000
_cell.angle_alpha   90.00
_cell.angle_beta   90.00
_cell.angle_gamma   90.00
#
_symmetry.space_group_name_H-M   'P 1'
#
loop_
_entity.id
_entity.type
_entity.pdbx_description
1 polymer ?
#
loop_
_entity_poly.entity_id
_entity_poly.type
_entity_poly.pdbx_seq_one_letter_code
_entity_poly.pdbx_strand_id
1 'polypeptide(L)'
;MGIFDIFQSAAPEPEQRSRTRCEFDQAAGEFNRRGTTLWVSCEPNRTFGFAKWKLKADTDSFYLMPDLNPDQADDDTLSRALPLTLRRSQVEAVLEPITCTTCSQEGLITEYEIPDLRLRLSGDRVTETVFTAANTKANLELLRTWGFPSKTLFGLFDCPENPDFVPLDDGGELLPTATMGYSVWREDDRLAFQQRINNLYSHARTFKLGFLPLHEIKWFKVCGEVRTEMRVSGGETHMEVRDQSLGDMLLRGSQLNMWNLDERVEVKQQPIRLEELKHDERWLELQVSHGGTLHTLRFRAKAIKVFERLIPEKQYRETSAWPLPEQVEGREPTPAEQLEILAGLVDRGYLTRAEFEEAKPRLLAKL
;
A
#
# COMPACT_ATOMS: atom_id res chain seq x y z
N MET A 1 65.21 -24.11 30.61
CA MET A 1 65.48 -23.50 29.29
C MET A 1 64.53 -24.14 28.30
N GLY A 2 63.62 -23.34 27.75
CA GLY A 2 62.40 -23.81 27.07
C GLY A 2 62.65 -24.32 25.66
N ILE A 3 61.89 -25.35 25.31
CA ILE A 3 61.84 -26.03 24.01
C ILE A 3 60.61 -25.49 23.28
N PHE A 4 60.60 -24.21 22.88
CA PHE A 4 59.47 -23.58 22.19
C PHE A 4 59.93 -22.42 21.31
N ASP A 5 60.86 -22.66 20.38
CA ASP A 5 61.34 -21.60 19.48
C ASP A 5 61.63 -22.08 18.06
N ILE A 6 60.84 -23.03 17.55
CA ILE A 6 60.90 -23.42 16.13
C ILE A 6 59.46 -23.61 15.65
N PHE A 7 59.11 -22.97 14.53
CA PHE A 7 57.79 -22.89 13.90
C PHE A 7 56.89 -21.74 14.35
N GLN A 8 57.43 -20.51 14.35
CA GLN A 8 56.62 -19.39 13.86
C GLN A 8 56.34 -19.66 12.38
N SER A 9 55.08 -19.89 12.02
CA SER A 9 54.63 -19.84 10.63
C SER A 9 55.03 -18.48 10.07
N ALA A 10 55.88 -18.46 9.04
CA ALA A 10 56.19 -17.26 8.29
C ALA A 10 54.88 -16.51 8.00
N ALA A 11 54.84 -15.22 8.33
CA ALA A 11 53.76 -14.35 7.87
C ALA A 11 53.64 -14.57 6.35
N PRO A 12 52.42 -14.80 5.81
CA PRO A 12 52.27 -14.97 4.37
C PRO A 12 52.94 -13.78 3.69
N GLU A 13 53.87 -14.06 2.78
CA GLU A 13 54.51 -13.01 1.98
C GLU A 13 53.39 -12.16 1.35
N PRO A 14 53.51 -10.82 1.36
CA PRO A 14 52.49 -9.99 0.75
C PRO A 14 52.43 -10.37 -0.73
N GLU A 15 51.31 -10.99 -1.15
CA GLU A 15 51.05 -11.31 -2.55
C GLU A 15 51.31 -10.05 -3.37
N GLN A 16 52.30 -10.13 -4.26
CA GLN A 16 52.64 -9.06 -5.17
C GLN A 16 51.45 -8.89 -6.12
N ARG A 17 50.53 -8.00 -5.75
CA ARG A 17 49.33 -7.72 -6.55
C ARG A 17 49.77 -7.31 -7.95
N SER A 18 49.19 -7.96 -8.96
CA SER A 18 49.46 -7.62 -10.35
C SER A 18 49.10 -6.15 -10.61
N ARG A 19 49.81 -5.53 -11.54
CA ARG A 19 49.53 -4.13 -11.93
C ARG A 19 48.07 -3.96 -12.38
N THR A 20 47.55 -4.92 -13.15
CA THR A 20 46.18 -4.96 -13.63
C THR A 20 45.18 -4.95 -12.47
N ARG A 21 45.48 -5.71 -11.40
CA ARG A 21 44.65 -5.73 -10.20
C ARG A 21 44.61 -4.37 -9.51
N CYS A 22 45.76 -3.71 -9.36
CA CYS A 22 45.84 -2.37 -8.78
C CYS A 22 45.06 -1.34 -9.61
N GLU A 23 45.17 -1.39 -10.94
CA GLU A 23 44.43 -0.51 -11.85
C GLU A 23 42.92 -0.74 -11.74
N PHE A 24 42.46 -2.00 -11.69
CA PHE A 24 41.05 -2.35 -11.48
C PHE A 24 40.55 -1.87 -10.11
N ASP A 25 41.27 -2.14 -9.02
CA ASP A 25 40.90 -1.75 -7.67
C ASP A 25 40.74 -0.22 -7.55
N GLN A 26 41.65 0.54 -8.18
CA GLN A 26 41.56 2.00 -8.23
C GLN A 26 40.31 2.46 -8.99
N ALA A 27 40.08 1.93 -10.20
CA ALA A 27 38.93 2.30 -11.02
C ALA A 27 37.59 1.90 -10.35
N ALA A 28 37.54 0.74 -9.70
CA ALA A 28 36.40 0.30 -8.91
C ALA A 28 36.17 1.21 -7.69
N GLY A 29 37.25 1.64 -7.02
CA GLY A 29 37.17 2.62 -5.93
C GLY A 29 36.63 3.99 -6.37
N GLU A 30 37.01 4.45 -7.56
CA GLU A 30 36.43 5.65 -8.19
C GLU A 30 34.96 5.47 -8.54
N PHE A 31 34.59 4.34 -9.13
CA PHE A 31 33.20 4.01 -9.43
C PHE A 31 32.34 3.97 -8.16
N ASN A 32 32.82 3.33 -7.09
CA ASN A 32 32.09 3.17 -5.84
C ASN A 32 31.81 4.49 -5.12
N ARG A 33 32.72 5.47 -5.24
CA ARG A 33 32.54 6.82 -4.67
C ARG A 33 31.42 7.64 -5.35
N ARG A 34 30.96 7.23 -6.54
CA ARG A 34 29.93 7.96 -7.30
C ARG A 34 28.54 7.51 -6.88
N GLY A 35 27.71 8.37 -6.29
CA GLY A 35 26.24 8.21 -6.18
C GLY A 35 25.66 6.80 -5.89
N THR A 36 24.40 6.62 -6.29
CA THR A 36 23.64 5.38 -6.08
C THR A 36 23.78 4.44 -7.28
N THR A 37 23.89 3.14 -7.02
CA THR A 37 24.05 2.09 -8.05
C THR A 37 22.70 1.49 -8.46
N LEU A 38 22.46 1.42 -9.77
CA LEU A 38 21.43 0.55 -10.36
C LEU A 38 22.07 -0.74 -10.83
N TRP A 39 21.48 -1.88 -10.47
CA TRP A 39 21.93 -3.19 -10.93
C TRP A 39 21.16 -3.59 -12.18
N VAL A 40 21.88 -3.89 -13.25
CA VAL A 40 21.30 -4.19 -14.56
C VAL A 40 21.91 -5.47 -15.14
N SER A 41 21.17 -6.14 -16.01
CA SER A 41 21.66 -7.24 -16.83
C SER A 41 21.43 -6.97 -18.32
N CYS A 42 22.25 -7.55 -19.19
CA CYS A 42 22.08 -7.45 -20.63
C CYS A 42 22.61 -8.71 -21.32
N GLU A 43 22.22 -8.93 -22.57
CA GLU A 43 22.88 -9.93 -23.41
C GLU A 43 24.31 -9.45 -23.76
N PRO A 44 25.34 -10.28 -23.51
CA PRO A 44 26.72 -9.89 -23.80
C PRO A 44 26.93 -9.60 -25.29
N ASN A 45 27.63 -8.51 -25.58
CA ASN A 45 27.97 -8.11 -26.94
C ASN A 45 29.38 -7.51 -27.00
N ARG A 46 29.75 -6.98 -28.16
CA ARG A 46 31.09 -6.44 -28.40
C ARG A 46 31.43 -5.27 -27.47
N THR A 47 30.45 -4.44 -27.11
CA THR A 47 30.64 -3.29 -26.23
C THR A 47 30.52 -3.70 -24.77
N PHE A 48 29.54 -4.55 -24.46
CA PHE A 48 29.25 -5.01 -23.11
C PHE A 48 29.55 -6.51 -22.99
N GLY A 49 30.79 -6.85 -22.71
CA GLY A 49 31.26 -8.25 -22.69
C GLY A 49 30.78 -9.12 -21.52
N PHE A 50 29.99 -8.58 -20.59
CA PHE A 50 29.51 -9.26 -19.38
C PHE A 50 27.99 -9.23 -19.32
N ALA A 51 27.38 -10.18 -18.60
CA ALA A 51 25.93 -10.27 -18.49
C ALA A 51 25.33 -9.38 -17.39
N LYS A 52 26.11 -9.01 -16.36
CA LYS A 52 25.65 -8.22 -15.21
C LYS A 52 26.53 -6.99 -15.03
N TRP A 53 25.89 -5.86 -14.76
CA TRP A 53 26.55 -4.57 -14.63
C TRP A 53 25.96 -3.74 -13.49
N LYS A 54 26.81 -2.89 -12.94
CA LYS A 54 26.47 -1.79 -12.05
C LYS A 54 26.45 -0.53 -12.89
N LEU A 55 25.29 0.10 -13.00
CA LEU A 55 25.06 1.33 -13.74
C LEU A 55 24.92 2.51 -12.77
N LYS A 56 25.57 3.61 -13.09
CA LYS A 56 25.43 4.90 -12.41
C LYS A 56 25.31 5.99 -13.46
N ALA A 57 24.64 7.09 -13.15
CA ALA A 57 24.55 8.24 -14.03
C ALA A 57 24.66 9.55 -13.26
N ASP A 58 25.23 10.55 -13.92
CA ASP A 58 25.13 11.96 -13.54
C ASP A 58 24.53 12.76 -14.71
N THR A 59 24.65 14.09 -14.68
CA THR A 59 24.12 14.96 -15.74
C THR A 59 24.79 14.75 -17.10
N ASP A 60 26.04 14.27 -17.11
CA ASP A 60 26.90 14.31 -18.30
C ASP A 60 27.25 12.92 -18.82
N SER A 61 27.27 11.89 -17.97
CA SER A 61 27.78 10.57 -18.30
C SER A 61 27.05 9.41 -17.59
N PHE A 62 27.08 8.25 -18.24
CA PHE A 62 26.79 6.95 -17.68
C PHE A 62 28.09 6.24 -17.33
N TYR A 63 28.15 5.63 -16.15
CA TYR A 63 29.27 4.81 -15.69
C TYR A 63 28.79 3.38 -15.53
N LEU A 64 29.47 2.44 -16.18
CA LEU A 64 29.14 1.02 -16.13
C LEU A 64 30.33 0.23 -15.61
N MET A 65 30.11 -0.61 -14.62
CA MET A 65 31.12 -1.53 -14.12
C MET A 65 30.56 -2.95 -14.11
N PRO A 66 31.25 -3.95 -14.70
CA PRO A 66 30.81 -5.33 -14.63
C PRO A 66 30.63 -5.80 -13.19
N ASP A 67 29.62 -6.61 -12.94
CA ASP A 67 29.46 -7.28 -11.66
C ASP A 67 30.18 -8.63 -11.69
N LEU A 68 31.38 -8.65 -11.12
CA LEU A 68 32.19 -9.85 -10.96
C LEU A 68 32.88 -9.85 -9.59
N ASN A 69 33.27 -11.03 -9.14
CA ASN A 69 34.11 -11.20 -7.96
C ASN A 69 35.58 -11.04 -8.36
N PRO A 70 36.26 -9.95 -7.97
CA PRO A 70 37.63 -9.73 -8.42
C PRO A 70 38.56 -10.81 -7.89
N ASP A 71 38.35 -11.35 -6.68
CA ASP A 71 39.21 -12.38 -6.07
C ASP A 71 39.22 -13.71 -6.86
N GLN A 72 38.24 -13.91 -7.73
CA GLN A 72 38.11 -15.11 -8.56
C GLN A 72 38.47 -14.87 -10.04
N ALA A 73 38.80 -13.63 -10.41
CA ALA A 73 39.09 -13.24 -11.79
C ALA A 73 40.59 -13.17 -12.06
N ASP A 74 41.01 -13.64 -13.24
CA ASP A 74 42.37 -13.48 -13.74
C ASP A 74 42.63 -12.06 -14.28
N ASP A 75 43.91 -11.75 -14.54
CA ASP A 75 44.31 -10.42 -15.03
C ASP A 75 43.68 -10.06 -16.38
N ASP A 76 43.44 -11.02 -17.28
CA ASP A 76 42.77 -10.75 -18.57
C ASP A 76 41.30 -10.34 -18.35
N THR A 77 40.58 -11.07 -17.49
CA THR A 77 39.20 -10.76 -17.12
C THR A 77 39.10 -9.40 -16.45
N LEU A 78 40.02 -9.08 -15.53
CA LEU A 78 40.06 -7.79 -14.84
C LEU A 78 40.37 -6.63 -15.78
N SER A 79 41.30 -6.83 -16.73
CA SER A 79 41.63 -5.85 -17.77
C SER A 79 40.41 -5.53 -18.65
N ARG A 80 39.65 -6.57 -19.04
CA ARG A 80 38.40 -6.42 -19.79
C ARG A 80 37.25 -5.83 -18.97
N ALA A 81 37.33 -5.92 -17.64
CA ALA A 81 36.28 -5.48 -16.73
C ALA A 81 36.45 -4.06 -16.20
N LEU A 82 37.36 -3.27 -16.78
CA LEU A 82 37.52 -1.87 -16.40
C LEU A 82 36.20 -1.09 -16.59
N PRO A 83 35.86 -0.17 -15.66
CA PRO A 83 34.66 0.63 -15.78
C PRO A 83 34.60 1.43 -17.09
N LEU A 84 33.46 1.36 -17.75
CA LEU A 84 33.16 2.12 -18.96
C LEU A 84 32.51 3.45 -18.59
N THR A 85 32.92 4.53 -19.26
CA THR A 85 32.28 5.84 -19.16
C THR A 85 31.74 6.25 -20.52
N LEU A 86 30.43 6.45 -20.60
CA LEU A 86 29.72 6.85 -21.81
C LEU A 86 29.13 8.24 -21.61
N ARG A 87 29.52 9.20 -22.45
CA ARG A 87 28.92 10.55 -22.37
C ARG A 87 27.49 10.53 -22.87
N ARG A 88 26.59 11.20 -22.16
CA ARG A 88 25.18 11.38 -22.55
C ARG A 88 25.03 12.07 -23.90
N SER A 89 25.98 12.92 -24.29
CA SER A 89 25.99 13.56 -25.61
C SER A 89 26.34 12.61 -26.77
N GLN A 90 26.81 11.39 -26.47
CA GLN A 90 27.28 10.40 -27.45
C GLN A 90 26.40 9.15 -27.51
N VAL A 91 25.43 9.04 -26.59
CA VAL A 91 24.59 7.86 -26.42
C VAL A 91 23.15 8.31 -26.22
N GLU A 92 22.27 7.77 -27.04
CA GLU A 92 20.84 7.84 -26.83
C GLU A 92 20.46 6.81 -25.76
N ALA A 93 19.81 7.29 -24.70
CA ALA A 93 19.33 6.45 -23.61
C ALA A 93 17.81 6.60 -23.50
N VAL A 94 17.09 5.48 -23.62
CA VAL A 94 15.63 5.47 -23.58
C VAL A 94 15.15 4.41 -22.60
N LEU A 95 14.35 4.82 -21.62
CA LEU A 95 13.58 3.90 -20.80
C LEU A 95 12.38 3.43 -21.62
N GLU A 96 12.35 2.15 -21.96
CA GLU A 96 11.29 1.58 -22.81
C GLU A 96 9.94 1.61 -22.07
N PRO A 97 8.83 1.86 -22.80
CA PRO A 97 7.50 1.78 -22.23
C PRO A 97 7.24 0.38 -21.66
N ILE A 98 6.66 0.37 -20.48
CA ILE A 98 6.34 -0.87 -19.79
C ILE A 98 4.96 -1.34 -20.23
N THR A 99 4.88 -2.56 -20.74
CA THR A 99 3.61 -3.25 -20.99
C THR A 99 3.38 -4.28 -19.90
N CYS A 100 2.18 -4.31 -19.35
CA CYS A 100 1.81 -5.24 -18.30
C CYS A 100 0.87 -6.32 -18.81
N THR A 101 1.07 -7.55 -18.33
CA THR A 101 0.13 -8.65 -18.51
C THR A 101 -0.77 -8.74 -17.28
N THR A 102 -2.06 -8.96 -17.48
CA THR A 102 -3.01 -9.25 -16.41
C THR A 102 -2.92 -10.73 -16.03
N CYS A 103 -2.74 -11.04 -14.76
CA CYS A 103 -2.63 -12.41 -14.26
C CYS A 103 -4.00 -13.00 -13.93
N SER A 104 -4.83 -12.23 -13.21
CA SER A 104 -6.14 -12.66 -12.73
C SER A 104 -7.01 -11.44 -12.44
N GLN A 105 -8.32 -11.66 -12.29
CA GLN A 105 -9.26 -10.61 -11.86
C GLN A 105 -10.24 -11.20 -10.85
N GLU A 106 -10.49 -10.46 -9.77
CA GLU A 106 -11.43 -10.80 -8.71
C GLU A 106 -12.29 -9.57 -8.41
N GLY A 107 -13.56 -9.61 -8.83
CA GLY A 107 -14.44 -8.45 -8.82
C GLY A 107 -13.83 -7.30 -9.63
N LEU A 108 -13.68 -6.14 -8.99
CA LEU A 108 -13.08 -4.95 -9.59
C LEU A 108 -11.54 -4.96 -9.58
N ILE A 109 -10.90 -5.87 -8.83
CA ILE A 109 -9.46 -5.87 -8.62
C ILE A 109 -8.79 -6.79 -9.65
N THR A 110 -7.90 -6.21 -10.45
CA THR A 110 -7.05 -6.96 -11.38
C THR A 110 -5.66 -7.13 -10.77
N GLU A 111 -5.13 -8.34 -10.88
CA GLU A 111 -3.74 -8.64 -10.56
C GLU A 111 -2.88 -8.46 -11.81
N TYR A 112 -1.81 -7.70 -11.65
CA TYR A 112 -0.87 -7.29 -12.69
C TYR A 112 0.51 -7.85 -12.38
N GLU A 113 1.20 -8.37 -13.39
CA GLU A 113 2.61 -8.72 -13.28
C GLU A 113 3.49 -7.46 -13.25
N ILE A 114 4.58 -7.48 -12.48
CA ILE A 114 5.57 -6.42 -12.42
C ILE A 114 6.71 -6.81 -13.37
N PRO A 115 6.70 -6.31 -14.62
CA PRO A 115 7.79 -6.55 -15.57
C PRO A 115 9.05 -5.79 -15.14
N ASP A 116 10.21 -6.29 -15.58
CA ASP A 116 11.47 -5.59 -15.38
C ASP A 116 11.52 -4.27 -16.18
N LEU A 117 12.29 -3.32 -15.66
CA LEU A 117 12.59 -2.06 -16.32
C LEU A 117 13.59 -2.32 -17.45
N ARG A 118 13.36 -1.75 -18.62
CA ARG A 118 14.21 -1.93 -19.80
C ARG A 118 14.79 -0.59 -20.23
N LEU A 119 16.09 -0.42 -20.08
CA LEU A 119 16.83 0.77 -20.48
C LEU A 119 17.65 0.46 -21.74
N ARG A 120 17.26 1.05 -22.86
CA ARG A 120 17.95 0.92 -24.13
C ARG A 120 19.04 1.98 -24.25
N LEU A 121 20.27 1.55 -24.52
CA LEU A 121 21.41 2.41 -24.84
C LEU A 121 21.87 2.16 -26.28
N SER A 122 21.99 3.21 -27.08
CA SER A 122 22.47 3.13 -28.47
C SER A 122 23.33 4.35 -28.83
N GLY A 123 24.33 4.18 -29.70
CA GLY A 123 25.13 5.31 -30.21
C GLY A 123 26.16 4.88 -31.25
N ASP A 124 26.85 5.83 -31.89
CA ASP A 124 27.75 5.55 -33.03
C ASP A 124 28.86 4.53 -32.72
N ARG A 125 29.32 4.49 -31.46
CA ARG A 125 30.37 3.58 -30.98
C ARG A 125 29.88 2.56 -29.96
N VAL A 126 28.57 2.52 -29.70
CA VAL A 126 27.95 1.67 -28.69
C VAL A 126 26.94 0.77 -29.39
N THR A 127 27.18 -0.53 -29.36
CA THR A 127 26.21 -1.52 -29.85
C THR A 127 24.88 -1.32 -29.12
N GLU A 128 23.78 -1.23 -29.87
CA GLU A 128 22.45 -1.12 -29.29
C GLU A 128 22.22 -2.27 -28.30
N THR A 129 21.94 -1.91 -27.05
CA THR A 129 21.86 -2.87 -25.95
C THR A 129 20.71 -2.48 -25.04
N VAL A 130 19.91 -3.47 -24.66
CA VAL A 130 18.84 -3.31 -23.67
C VAL A 130 19.31 -3.86 -22.33
N PHE A 131 19.31 -2.98 -21.34
CA PHE A 131 19.61 -3.30 -19.96
C PHE A 131 18.32 -3.55 -19.19
N THR A 132 18.25 -4.68 -18.50
CA THR A 132 17.10 -5.10 -17.69
C THR A 132 17.41 -4.88 -16.22
N ALA A 133 16.52 -4.21 -15.49
CA ALA A 133 16.62 -4.00 -14.04
C ALA A 133 15.33 -4.41 -13.33
N ALA A 134 15.45 -4.87 -12.09
CA ALA A 134 14.29 -5.16 -11.26
C ALA A 134 13.42 -3.90 -11.08
N ASN A 135 12.12 -4.02 -11.34
CA ASN A 135 11.18 -2.92 -11.20
C ASN A 135 10.76 -2.76 -9.73
N THR A 136 11.52 -1.94 -9.01
CA THR A 136 11.28 -1.61 -7.60
C THR A 136 11.07 -0.10 -7.46
N LYS A 137 10.38 0.33 -6.40
CA LYS A 137 10.20 1.75 -6.08
C LYS A 137 11.55 2.50 -6.05
N ALA A 138 12.59 1.89 -5.44
CA ALA A 138 13.91 2.51 -5.35
C ALA A 138 14.57 2.70 -6.72
N ASN A 139 14.49 1.70 -7.60
CA ASN A 139 15.07 1.78 -8.95
C ASN A 139 14.32 2.78 -9.84
N LEU A 140 13.00 2.84 -9.74
CA LEU A 140 12.20 3.84 -10.46
C LEU A 140 12.52 5.25 -10.02
N GLU A 141 12.58 5.51 -8.71
CA GLU A 141 12.97 6.83 -8.19
C GLU A 141 14.39 7.19 -8.65
N LEU A 142 15.33 6.25 -8.64
CA LEU A 142 16.68 6.48 -9.15
C LEU A 142 16.68 6.88 -10.63
N LEU A 143 15.94 6.16 -11.49
CA LEU A 143 15.82 6.52 -12.91
C LEU A 143 15.18 7.90 -13.12
N ARG A 144 14.19 8.29 -12.28
CA ARG A 144 13.60 9.63 -12.30
C ARG A 144 14.64 10.71 -11.95
N THR A 145 15.49 10.47 -10.95
CA THR A 145 16.60 11.40 -10.63
C THR A 145 17.61 11.54 -11.76
N TRP A 146 17.73 10.52 -12.61
CA TRP A 146 18.59 10.56 -13.81
C TRP A 146 17.92 11.24 -15.02
N GLY A 147 16.66 11.65 -14.90
CA GLY A 147 15.90 12.37 -15.92
C GLY A 147 15.07 11.47 -16.85
N PHE A 148 14.88 10.19 -16.52
CA PHE A 148 14.00 9.32 -17.32
C PHE A 148 12.53 9.50 -16.92
N PRO A 149 11.62 9.74 -17.88
CA PRO A 149 10.20 9.83 -17.59
C PRO A 149 9.65 8.44 -17.23
N SER A 150 9.00 8.33 -16.08
CA SER A 150 8.31 7.11 -15.66
C SER A 150 7.11 7.45 -14.77
N LYS A 151 6.07 6.61 -14.84
CA LYS A 151 4.92 6.70 -13.92
C LYS A 151 5.29 6.16 -12.54
N THR A 152 4.57 6.59 -11.51
CA THR A 152 4.94 6.32 -10.12
C THR A 152 4.72 4.86 -9.70
N LEU A 153 3.63 4.23 -10.12
CA LEU A 153 3.34 2.85 -9.76
C LEU A 153 3.93 1.89 -10.80
N PHE A 154 5.11 1.37 -10.50
CA PHE A 154 5.84 0.40 -11.35
C PHE A 154 6.06 0.87 -12.80
N GLY A 155 6.02 2.19 -13.06
CA GLY A 155 6.09 2.77 -14.40
C GLY A 155 4.82 2.59 -15.25
N LEU A 156 3.73 2.07 -14.66
CA LEU A 156 2.49 1.71 -15.36
C LEU A 156 1.32 2.65 -15.08
N PHE A 157 1.14 3.08 -13.84
CA PHE A 157 -0.01 3.88 -13.41
C PHE A 157 0.42 5.12 -12.62
N ASP A 158 -0.39 6.17 -12.72
CA ASP A 158 -0.21 7.38 -11.95
C ASP A 158 -0.85 7.19 -10.58
N CYS A 159 0.00 7.18 -9.56
CA CYS A 159 -0.35 7.00 -8.16
C CYS A 159 0.31 8.11 -7.34
N PRO A 160 -0.42 8.83 -6.48
CA PRO A 160 0.17 9.87 -5.65
C PRO A 160 1.22 9.30 -4.71
N GLU A 161 2.18 10.12 -4.28
CA GLU A 161 3.26 9.67 -3.38
C GLU A 161 2.74 9.09 -2.05
N ASN A 162 1.64 9.66 -1.56
CA ASN A 162 0.97 9.27 -0.32
C ASN A 162 -0.53 9.04 -0.61
N PRO A 163 -0.90 7.86 -1.14
CA PRO A 163 -2.30 7.53 -1.35
C PRO A 163 -3.01 7.34 -0.01
N ASP A 164 -4.31 7.64 0.01
CA ASP A 164 -5.11 7.49 1.21
C ASP A 164 -5.39 6.04 1.53
N PHE A 165 -5.52 5.72 2.81
CA PHE A 165 -5.72 4.35 3.24
C PHE A 165 -7.10 4.15 3.85
N VAL A 166 -7.85 3.20 3.28
CA VAL A 166 -9.21 2.86 3.71
C VAL A 166 -9.30 1.37 4.08
N PRO A 167 -9.56 1.04 5.36
CA PRO A 167 -9.88 -0.33 5.76
C PRO A 167 -11.28 -0.72 5.25
N LEU A 168 -11.39 -1.92 4.68
CA LEU A 168 -12.64 -2.50 4.20
C LEU A 168 -13.12 -3.56 5.20
N ASP A 169 -14.38 -3.52 5.60
CA ASP A 169 -15.02 -4.58 6.39
C ASP A 169 -15.81 -5.54 5.51
N ASP A 170 -16.56 -5.01 4.54
CA ASP A 170 -17.33 -5.80 3.58
C ASP A 170 -17.26 -5.15 2.19
N GLY A 171 -16.83 -5.92 1.20
CA GLY A 171 -16.68 -5.45 -0.18
C GLY A 171 -17.90 -5.64 -1.07
N GLY A 172 -18.99 -6.23 -0.55
CA GLY A 172 -20.24 -6.39 -1.29
C GLY A 172 -20.08 -7.14 -2.61
N GLU A 173 -19.20 -8.15 -2.63
CA GLU A 173 -18.77 -8.95 -3.80
C GLU A 173 -18.00 -8.18 -4.89
N LEU A 174 -18.02 -6.85 -4.87
CA LEU A 174 -17.35 -6.00 -5.85
C LEU A 174 -15.85 -5.85 -5.54
N LEU A 175 -15.52 -5.61 -4.27
CA LEU A 175 -14.13 -5.57 -3.80
C LEU A 175 -13.83 -6.85 -3.00
N PRO A 176 -12.73 -7.56 -3.29
CA PRO A 176 -12.34 -8.70 -2.49
C PRO A 176 -11.94 -8.26 -1.08
N THR A 177 -12.19 -9.12 -0.09
CA THR A 177 -11.84 -8.80 1.30
C THR A 177 -10.32 -8.75 1.45
N ALA A 178 -9.80 -7.58 1.80
CA ALA A 178 -8.38 -7.36 2.02
C ALA A 178 -8.12 -7.15 3.51
N THR A 179 -7.32 -8.01 4.14
CA THR A 179 -6.98 -7.91 5.58
C THR A 179 -6.40 -6.54 5.96
N MET A 180 -5.66 -5.92 5.03
CA MET A 180 -5.09 -4.59 5.20
C MET A 180 -5.92 -3.48 4.54
N GLY A 181 -7.03 -3.76 3.86
CA GLY A 181 -7.75 -2.74 3.10
C GLY A 181 -7.00 -2.24 1.86
N TYR A 182 -7.35 -1.01 1.45
CA TYR A 182 -6.98 -0.45 0.15
C TYR A 182 -6.28 0.89 0.29
N SER A 183 -5.31 1.14 -0.60
CA SER A 183 -4.85 2.49 -0.89
C SER A 183 -5.71 3.06 -2.00
N VAL A 184 -6.27 4.24 -1.79
CA VAL A 184 -7.28 4.85 -2.65
C VAL A 184 -6.87 6.24 -3.05
N TRP A 185 -7.08 6.56 -4.32
CA TRP A 185 -6.95 7.90 -4.85
C TRP A 185 -7.96 8.10 -5.97
N ARG A 186 -8.22 9.36 -6.30
CA ARG A 186 -9.03 9.73 -7.45
C ARG A 186 -8.11 10.04 -8.62
N GLU A 187 -8.44 9.49 -9.77
CA GLU A 187 -7.83 9.79 -11.06
C GLU A 187 -8.98 10.25 -11.97
N ASP A 188 -9.11 11.55 -12.16
CA ASP A 188 -10.19 12.18 -12.94
C ASP A 188 -11.60 11.70 -12.55
N ASP A 189 -12.24 10.89 -13.41
CA ASP A 189 -13.60 10.34 -13.25
C ASP A 189 -13.63 8.88 -12.77
N ARG A 190 -12.53 8.39 -12.16
CA ARG A 190 -12.48 7.08 -11.51
C ARG A 190 -11.77 7.13 -10.15
N LEU A 191 -12.17 6.23 -9.25
CA LEU A 191 -11.45 5.90 -8.02
C LEU A 191 -10.59 4.68 -8.25
N ALA A 192 -9.30 4.80 -7.95
CA ALA A 192 -8.36 3.70 -8.00
C ALA A 192 -8.27 3.03 -6.62
N PHE A 193 -8.25 1.70 -6.60
CA PHE A 193 -8.14 0.87 -5.40
C PHE A 193 -6.93 -0.06 -5.55
N GLN A 194 -5.82 0.28 -4.90
CA GLN A 194 -4.66 -0.60 -4.80
C GLN A 194 -4.78 -1.46 -3.55
N GLN A 195 -4.87 -2.78 -3.72
CA GLN A 195 -4.88 -3.69 -2.58
C GLN A 195 -3.47 -3.77 -1.99
N ARG A 196 -3.34 -3.52 -0.67
CA ARG A 196 -2.06 -3.73 0.01
C ARG A 196 -1.92 -5.21 0.35
N ILE A 197 -0.91 -5.85 -0.22
CA ILE A 197 -0.54 -7.22 0.13
C ILE A 197 0.48 -7.14 1.27
N ASN A 198 0.12 -7.67 2.44
CA ASN A 198 1.04 -7.75 3.58
C ASN A 198 1.79 -9.07 3.54
N ASN A 199 2.78 -9.13 2.66
CA ASN A 199 3.66 -10.27 2.63
C ASN A 199 5.08 -9.78 2.92
N LEU A 200 5.46 -9.81 4.21
CA LEU A 200 6.83 -9.64 4.64
C LEU A 200 7.81 -10.61 3.93
N TYR A 201 7.30 -11.67 3.29
CA TYR A 201 8.07 -12.73 2.64
C TYR A 201 7.72 -13.00 1.18
N SER A 202 6.77 -12.27 0.55
CA SER A 202 6.49 -12.52 -0.87
C SER A 202 7.36 -11.65 -1.75
N HIS A 203 8.26 -12.30 -2.46
CA HIS A 203 8.85 -11.79 -3.71
C HIS A 203 7.84 -11.79 -4.87
N ALA A 204 6.54 -11.66 -4.57
CA ALA A 204 5.50 -11.66 -5.58
C ALA A 204 5.78 -10.49 -6.52
N ARG A 205 6.11 -10.82 -7.77
CA ARG A 205 6.24 -9.86 -8.88
C ARG A 205 4.86 -9.46 -9.38
N THR A 206 3.90 -9.28 -8.48
CA THR A 206 2.53 -8.91 -8.82
C THR A 206 2.04 -7.79 -7.91
N PHE A 207 1.13 -6.98 -8.44
CA PHE A 207 0.38 -6.00 -7.66
C PHE A 207 -1.09 -6.02 -8.07
N LYS A 208 -1.96 -5.57 -7.18
CA LYS A 208 -3.40 -5.62 -7.36
C LYS A 208 -3.99 -4.22 -7.39
N LEU A 209 -4.69 -3.89 -8.46
CA LEU A 209 -5.26 -2.58 -8.72
C LEU A 209 -6.63 -2.73 -9.39
N GLY A 210 -7.61 -1.97 -8.93
CA GLY A 210 -8.91 -1.85 -9.59
C GLY A 210 -9.33 -0.41 -9.75
N PHE A 211 -10.26 -0.16 -10.66
CA PHE A 211 -10.76 1.18 -10.97
C PHE A 211 -12.27 1.19 -10.93
N LEU A 212 -12.84 2.09 -10.12
CA LEU A 212 -14.28 2.30 -10.02
C LEU A 212 -14.67 3.64 -10.65
N PRO A 213 -15.40 3.66 -11.76
CA PRO A 213 -15.91 4.91 -12.33
C PRO A 213 -16.82 5.67 -11.36
N LEU A 214 -16.70 7.00 -11.32
CA LEU A 214 -17.47 7.82 -10.39
C LEU A 214 -18.97 7.83 -10.74
N HIS A 215 -19.34 7.68 -12.01
CA HIS A 215 -20.75 7.61 -12.42
C HIS A 215 -21.46 6.34 -11.91
N GLU A 216 -20.72 5.26 -11.64
CA GLU A 216 -21.25 4.02 -11.05
C GLU A 216 -21.50 4.18 -9.54
N ILE A 217 -20.77 5.07 -8.87
CA ILE A 217 -20.99 5.40 -7.46
C ILE A 217 -22.28 6.21 -7.33
N LYS A 218 -23.27 5.67 -6.61
CA LYS A 218 -24.53 6.37 -6.35
C LYS A 218 -24.36 7.35 -5.21
N TRP A 219 -23.92 6.88 -4.05
CA TRP A 219 -23.67 7.72 -2.89
C TRP A 219 -22.78 7.02 -1.86
N PHE A 220 -22.26 7.80 -0.90
CA PHE A 220 -21.71 7.29 0.35
C PHE A 220 -22.39 7.95 1.57
N LYS A 221 -22.54 7.20 2.65
CA LYS A 221 -23.19 7.64 3.89
C LYS A 221 -22.38 7.21 5.12
N VAL A 222 -22.33 8.08 6.13
CA VAL A 222 -21.78 7.74 7.44
C VAL A 222 -22.88 7.08 8.27
N CYS A 223 -22.58 5.90 8.80
CA CYS A 223 -23.46 5.10 9.64
C CYS A 223 -22.76 4.77 10.97
N GLY A 224 -23.54 4.34 11.96
CA GLY A 224 -23.06 4.04 13.31
C GLY A 224 -22.90 5.28 14.20
N GLU A 225 -22.44 5.06 15.42
CA GLU A 225 -22.33 6.09 16.47
C GLU A 225 -20.98 6.02 17.19
N VAL A 226 -20.64 7.09 17.92
CA VAL A 226 -19.50 7.07 18.84
C VAL A 226 -20.06 6.82 20.23
N ARG A 227 -19.82 5.61 20.76
CA ARG A 227 -20.25 5.23 22.10
C ARG A 227 -19.17 5.53 23.11
N THR A 228 -19.57 6.02 24.28
CA THR A 228 -18.67 6.23 25.41
C THR A 228 -19.06 5.27 26.53
N GLU A 229 -18.08 4.55 27.06
CA GLU A 229 -18.22 3.64 28.19
C GLU A 229 -17.35 4.13 29.35
N MET A 230 -17.92 4.19 30.55
CA MET A 230 -17.18 4.51 31.76
C MET A 230 -16.74 3.21 32.42
N ARG A 231 -15.44 2.93 32.41
CA ARG A 231 -14.86 1.80 33.12
C ARG A 231 -14.40 2.26 34.49
N VAL A 232 -14.94 1.64 35.54
CA VAL A 232 -14.44 1.79 36.91
C VAL A 232 -13.47 0.65 37.17
N SER A 233 -12.24 0.98 37.55
CA SER A 233 -11.22 0.00 37.98
C SER A 233 -10.67 0.38 39.35
N GLY A 234 -10.17 -0.59 40.12
CA GLY A 234 -9.73 -0.37 41.51
C GLY A 234 -10.85 -0.49 42.54
N GLY A 235 -10.55 -0.18 43.80
CA GLY A 235 -11.45 -0.43 44.94
C GLY A 235 -11.34 -1.83 45.55
N GLU A 236 -10.55 -2.71 44.94
CA GLU A 236 -10.20 -3.98 45.56
C GLU A 236 -9.33 -3.76 46.79
N THR A 237 -9.73 -4.41 47.88
CA THR A 237 -9.03 -4.34 49.16
C THR A 237 -8.14 -5.57 49.25
N HIS A 238 -6.83 -5.35 49.32
CA HIS A 238 -5.85 -6.42 49.46
C HIS A 238 -5.17 -6.31 50.83
N MET A 239 -5.04 -7.44 51.51
CA MET A 239 -4.33 -7.55 52.78
C MET A 239 -2.89 -7.97 52.48
N GLU A 240 -1.95 -7.08 52.76
CA GLU A 240 -0.52 -7.38 52.66
C GLU A 240 0.07 -7.52 54.05
N VAL A 241 0.96 -8.49 54.25
CA VAL A 241 1.73 -8.59 55.48
C VAL A 241 2.76 -7.45 55.46
N ARG A 242 2.79 -6.62 56.50
CA ARG A 242 3.77 -5.54 56.64
C ARG A 242 5.18 -6.11 56.56
N ASP A 243 6.04 -5.47 55.76
CA ASP A 243 7.45 -5.83 55.66
C ASP A 243 8.11 -5.75 57.04
N GLN A 244 8.66 -6.87 57.50
CA GLN A 244 9.30 -6.96 58.80
C GLN A 244 10.79 -6.64 58.70
N SER A 245 11.28 -5.80 59.61
CA SER A 245 12.70 -5.67 59.81
C SER A 245 13.29 -6.96 60.41
N LEU A 246 14.57 -7.22 60.17
CA LEU A 246 15.27 -8.40 60.70
C LEU A 246 15.25 -8.44 62.25
N GLY A 247 15.24 -7.26 62.89
CA GLY A 247 15.10 -7.13 64.34
C GLY A 247 13.71 -7.51 64.86
N ASP A 248 12.64 -7.13 64.15
CA ASP A 248 11.27 -7.52 64.52
C ASP A 248 11.03 -9.03 64.35
N MET A 249 11.63 -9.64 63.33
CA MET A 249 11.52 -11.07 63.10
C MET A 249 12.19 -11.89 64.23
N LEU A 250 13.31 -11.39 64.77
CA LEU A 250 14.01 -12.02 65.90
C LEU A 250 13.22 -11.90 67.21
N LEU A 251 12.54 -10.78 67.44
CA LEU A 251 11.81 -10.52 68.69
C LEU A 251 10.42 -11.15 68.72
N ARG A 252 9.71 -11.15 67.58
CA ARG A 252 8.28 -11.53 67.50
C ARG A 252 8.04 -12.83 66.74
N GLY A 253 9.08 -13.41 66.14
CA GLY A 253 8.99 -14.61 65.32
C GLY A 253 8.34 -14.37 63.96
N SER A 254 8.55 -15.30 63.02
CA SER A 254 8.07 -15.17 61.64
C SER A 254 6.61 -15.60 61.45
N GLN A 255 6.00 -16.32 62.40
CA GLN A 255 4.66 -16.91 62.25
C GLN A 255 3.51 -15.91 62.52
N LEU A 256 2.60 -15.78 61.55
CA LEU A 256 1.34 -15.02 61.69
C LEU A 256 0.35 -15.82 62.54
N ASN A 257 -0.19 -15.20 63.59
CA ASN A 257 -1.14 -15.78 64.52
C ASN A 257 -2.35 -14.85 64.69
N MET A 258 -3.50 -15.41 65.08
CA MET A 258 -4.75 -14.65 65.19
C MET A 258 -4.66 -13.45 66.16
N TRP A 259 -3.81 -13.54 67.20
CA TRP A 259 -3.62 -12.48 68.20
C TRP A 259 -2.65 -11.36 67.77
N ASN A 260 -1.93 -11.51 66.65
CA ASN A 260 -0.98 -10.50 66.14
C ASN A 260 -1.31 -10.01 64.72
N LEU A 261 -2.51 -10.34 64.22
CA LEU A 261 -2.95 -10.06 62.86
C LEU A 261 -3.04 -8.55 62.59
N ASP A 262 -3.66 -7.80 63.50
CA ASP A 262 -3.91 -6.35 63.35
C ASP A 262 -2.63 -5.50 63.35
N GLU A 263 -1.56 -5.98 64.00
CA GLU A 263 -0.27 -5.30 64.02
C GLU A 263 0.57 -5.61 62.78
N ARG A 264 0.33 -6.77 62.15
CA ARG A 264 1.19 -7.35 61.11
C ARG A 264 0.62 -7.27 59.70
N VAL A 265 -0.65 -6.94 59.53
CA VAL A 265 -1.29 -6.83 58.22
C VAL A 265 -1.63 -5.37 57.95
N GLU A 266 -1.30 -4.89 56.77
CA GLU A 266 -1.74 -3.62 56.25
C GLU A 266 -2.83 -3.87 55.20
N VAL A 267 -3.94 -3.17 55.35
CA VAL A 267 -5.01 -3.18 54.36
C VAL A 267 -4.71 -2.08 53.35
N LYS A 268 -4.30 -2.45 52.14
CA LYS A 268 -4.10 -1.51 51.05
C LYS A 268 -5.30 -1.57 50.11
N GLN A 269 -5.86 -0.40 49.84
CA GLN A 269 -6.92 -0.24 48.85
C GLN A 269 -6.33 0.33 47.57
N GLN A 270 -6.57 -0.34 46.45
CA GLN A 270 -6.23 0.24 45.16
C GLN A 270 -7.14 1.45 44.92
N PRO A 271 -6.60 2.63 44.58
CA PRO A 271 -7.41 3.82 44.36
C PRO A 271 -8.38 3.57 43.20
N ILE A 272 -9.64 3.97 43.40
CA ILE A 272 -10.67 3.86 42.35
C ILE A 272 -10.30 4.80 41.21
N ARG A 273 -10.19 4.26 40.00
CA ARG A 273 -9.95 4.98 38.77
C ARG A 273 -11.19 4.91 37.89
N LEU A 274 -11.58 6.06 37.35
CA LEU A 274 -12.59 6.20 36.34
C LEU A 274 -11.89 6.44 35.01
N GLU A 275 -12.05 5.50 34.08
CA GLU A 275 -11.51 5.60 32.73
C GLU A 275 -12.67 5.74 31.73
N GLU A 276 -12.66 6.82 30.96
CA GLU A 276 -13.60 7.02 29.86
C GLU A 276 -13.05 6.33 28.60
N LEU A 277 -13.71 5.26 28.16
CA LEU A 277 -13.39 4.53 26.94
C LEU A 277 -14.32 4.99 25.82
N LYS A 278 -13.75 5.44 24.70
CA LYS A 278 -14.50 5.82 23.49
C LYS A 278 -14.39 4.72 22.45
N HIS A 279 -15.54 4.17 22.08
CA HIS A 279 -15.69 3.20 21.00
C HIS A 279 -16.23 3.92 19.77
N ASP A 280 -15.39 4.11 18.74
CA ASP A 280 -15.84 4.64 17.45
C ASP A 280 -16.40 3.48 16.61
N GLU A 281 -17.71 3.30 16.69
CA GLU A 281 -18.43 2.25 15.96
C GLU A 281 -18.93 2.75 14.61
N ARG A 282 -18.44 3.90 14.11
CA ARG A 282 -18.87 4.42 12.81
C ARG A 282 -18.25 3.65 11.66
N TRP A 283 -19.01 3.53 10.58
CA TRP A 283 -18.55 3.01 9.29
C TRP A 283 -19.07 3.88 8.15
N LEU A 284 -18.42 3.76 7.01
CA LEU A 284 -18.87 4.35 5.76
C LEU A 284 -19.54 3.27 4.92
N GLU A 285 -20.77 3.53 4.52
CA GLU A 285 -21.50 2.72 3.55
C GLU A 285 -21.39 3.39 2.17
N LEU A 286 -20.97 2.64 1.15
CA LEU A 286 -20.84 3.09 -0.22
C LEU A 286 -21.75 2.25 -1.10
N GLN A 287 -22.67 2.89 -1.83
CA GLN A 287 -23.56 2.23 -2.77
C GLN A 287 -23.07 2.44 -4.21
N VAL A 288 -22.91 1.33 -4.93
CA VAL A 288 -22.31 1.30 -6.27
C VAL A 288 -23.18 0.48 -7.20
N SER A 289 -23.45 0.97 -8.40
CA SER A 289 -24.10 0.21 -9.47
C SER A 289 -23.06 -0.17 -10.52
N HIS A 290 -22.64 -1.43 -10.50
CA HIS A 290 -21.60 -1.95 -11.40
C HIS A 290 -22.14 -3.16 -12.17
N GLY A 291 -21.97 -3.18 -13.49
CA GLY A 291 -22.44 -4.29 -14.32
C GLY A 291 -23.95 -4.57 -14.24
N GLY A 292 -24.77 -3.55 -13.93
CA GLY A 292 -26.22 -3.69 -13.75
C GLY A 292 -26.66 -4.21 -12.37
N THR A 293 -25.73 -4.52 -11.47
CA THR A 293 -26.01 -4.97 -10.09
C THR A 293 -25.69 -3.85 -9.09
N LEU A 294 -26.50 -3.76 -8.03
CA LEU A 294 -26.29 -2.82 -6.95
C LEU A 294 -25.50 -3.48 -5.82
N HIS A 295 -24.32 -2.93 -5.54
CA HIS A 295 -23.40 -3.39 -4.51
C HIS A 295 -23.36 -2.40 -3.35
N THR A 296 -23.32 -2.93 -2.13
CA THR A 296 -23.15 -2.14 -0.90
C THR A 296 -21.83 -2.51 -0.26
N LEU A 297 -20.91 -1.56 -0.17
CA LEU A 297 -19.60 -1.73 0.44
C LEU A 297 -19.57 -1.04 1.79
N ARG A 298 -18.85 -1.63 2.75
CA ARG A 298 -18.69 -1.10 4.11
C ARG A 298 -17.22 -0.93 4.44
N PHE A 299 -16.84 0.30 4.74
CA PHE A 299 -15.49 0.68 5.15
C PHE A 299 -15.47 1.18 6.59
N ARG A 300 -14.36 1.02 7.30
CA ARG A 300 -14.23 1.53 8.68
C ARG A 300 -14.25 3.05 8.76
N ALA A 301 -14.50 3.60 9.95
CA ALA A 301 -14.53 5.03 10.24
C ALA A 301 -13.42 5.87 9.57
N LYS A 302 -12.20 5.34 9.46
CA LYS A 302 -11.07 6.02 8.82
C LYS A 302 -11.34 6.42 7.36
N ALA A 303 -12.18 5.67 6.65
CA ALA A 303 -12.54 5.94 5.27
C ALA A 303 -13.42 7.20 5.10
N ILE A 304 -14.16 7.61 6.13
CA ILE A 304 -15.13 8.71 6.05
C ILE A 304 -14.46 9.99 5.52
N LYS A 305 -13.40 10.45 6.19
CA LYS A 305 -12.65 11.66 5.80
C LYS A 305 -12.01 11.54 4.42
N VAL A 306 -11.65 10.32 4.01
CA VAL A 306 -11.04 10.06 2.71
C VAL A 306 -12.06 10.27 1.61
N PHE A 307 -13.23 9.65 1.72
CA PHE A 307 -14.30 9.76 0.73
C PHE A 307 -14.92 11.17 0.68
N GLU A 308 -15.05 11.85 1.82
CA GLU A 308 -15.46 13.27 1.88
C GLU A 308 -14.51 14.18 1.10
N ARG A 309 -13.21 13.86 1.06
CA ARG A 309 -12.24 14.63 0.28
C ARG A 309 -12.18 14.21 -1.19
N LEU A 310 -12.24 12.91 -1.47
CA LEU A 310 -12.04 12.39 -2.83
C LEU A 310 -13.28 12.54 -3.72
N ILE A 311 -14.48 12.32 -3.17
CA ILE A 311 -15.75 12.34 -3.92
C ILE A 311 -16.87 13.10 -3.19
N PRO A 312 -16.65 14.34 -2.70
CA PRO A 312 -17.65 15.10 -1.93
C PRO A 312 -19.02 15.21 -2.62
N GLU A 313 -19.05 15.21 -3.95
CA GLU A 313 -20.26 15.25 -4.77
C GLU A 313 -21.17 14.02 -4.62
N LYS A 314 -20.63 12.89 -4.11
CA LYS A 314 -21.36 11.64 -3.88
C LYS A 314 -21.85 11.49 -2.44
N GLN A 315 -21.66 12.49 -1.58
CA GLN A 315 -22.13 12.41 -0.20
C GLN A 315 -23.66 12.36 -0.18
N TYR A 316 -24.21 11.37 0.52
CA TYR A 316 -25.65 11.23 0.68
C TYR A 316 -26.24 12.48 1.36
N ARG A 317 -27.21 13.12 0.71
CA ARG A 317 -28.00 14.21 1.30
C ARG A 317 -29.46 13.74 1.39
N GLU A 318 -30.06 13.89 2.56
CA GLU A 318 -31.48 13.52 2.78
C GLU A 318 -32.44 14.25 1.82
N THR A 319 -32.04 15.44 1.34
CA THR A 319 -32.83 16.25 0.41
C THR A 319 -32.69 15.84 -1.05
N SER A 320 -31.68 15.03 -1.39
CA SER A 320 -31.62 14.36 -2.69
C SER A 320 -32.56 13.18 -2.63
N ALA A 321 -33.83 13.42 -2.98
CA ALA A 321 -34.74 12.39 -3.44
C ALA A 321 -34.08 11.69 -4.63
N TRP A 322 -33.27 10.68 -4.34
CA TRP A 322 -32.67 9.86 -5.37
C TRP A 322 -33.80 9.03 -5.99
N PRO A 323 -33.94 9.06 -7.33
CA PRO A 323 -34.99 8.31 -7.98
C PRO A 323 -34.80 6.82 -7.69
N LEU A 324 -35.92 6.18 -7.38
CA LEU A 324 -36.10 4.73 -7.44
C LEU A 324 -35.51 4.19 -8.76
N PRO A 325 -35.03 2.93 -8.79
CA PRO A 325 -34.28 2.37 -9.91
C PRO A 325 -34.93 2.67 -11.25
N GLU A 326 -34.12 3.22 -12.17
CA GLU A 326 -34.34 3.37 -13.61
C GLU A 326 -35.78 3.11 -14.08
N GLN A 327 -36.64 4.11 -13.95
CA GLN A 327 -37.77 4.20 -14.88
C GLN A 327 -37.18 4.56 -16.23
N VAL A 328 -37.11 3.55 -17.09
CA VAL A 328 -36.90 3.61 -18.53
C VAL A 328 -37.61 4.85 -19.09
N GLU A 329 -36.85 5.90 -19.40
CA GLU A 329 -37.37 7.07 -20.12
C GLU A 329 -37.96 6.57 -21.45
N GLY A 330 -39.28 6.72 -21.61
CA GLY A 330 -40.01 6.38 -22.83
C GLY A 330 -41.18 5.39 -22.68
N ARG A 331 -41.42 4.82 -21.49
CA ARG A 331 -42.62 3.99 -21.27
C ARG A 331 -43.78 4.85 -20.78
N GLU A 332 -44.89 4.89 -21.53
CA GLU A 332 -46.15 5.42 -20.99
C GLU A 332 -46.55 4.55 -19.77
N PRO A 333 -46.78 5.16 -18.59
CA PRO A 333 -47.13 4.42 -17.39
C PRO A 333 -48.42 3.64 -17.63
N THR A 334 -48.42 2.38 -17.22
CA THR A 334 -49.59 1.50 -17.37
C THR A 334 -50.80 2.08 -16.61
N PRO A 335 -52.05 1.77 -17.01
CA PRO A 335 -53.23 2.29 -16.35
C PRO A 335 -53.26 2.04 -14.82
N ALA A 336 -52.64 0.96 -14.35
CA ALA A 336 -52.48 0.65 -12.94
C ALA A 336 -51.48 1.59 -12.22
N GLU A 337 -50.33 1.88 -12.84
CA GLU A 337 -49.34 2.84 -12.32
C GLU A 337 -49.90 4.28 -12.33
N GLN A 338 -50.73 4.62 -13.33
CA GLN A 338 -51.43 5.91 -13.39
C GLN A 338 -52.43 6.08 -12.23
N LEU A 339 -53.10 5.00 -11.81
CA LEU A 339 -53.99 5.00 -10.64
C LEU A 339 -53.22 5.19 -9.32
N GLU A 340 -52.03 4.59 -9.20
CA GLU A 340 -51.18 4.74 -8.02
C GLU A 340 -50.60 6.16 -7.90
N ILE A 341 -50.17 6.74 -9.03
CA ILE A 341 -49.72 8.14 -9.11
C ILE A 341 -50.87 9.10 -8.72
N LEU A 342 -52.08 8.85 -9.23
CA LEU A 342 -53.25 9.66 -8.87
C LEU A 342 -53.62 9.54 -7.39
N ALA A 343 -53.53 8.35 -6.80
CA ALA A 343 -53.77 8.15 -5.37
C ALA A 343 -52.74 8.94 -4.53
N GLY A 344 -51.46 8.87 -4.92
CA GLY A 344 -50.39 9.64 -4.27
C GLY A 344 -50.55 11.16 -4.39
N LEU A 345 -51.18 11.67 -5.45
CA LEU A 345 -51.47 13.10 -5.60
C LEU A 345 -52.65 13.57 -4.74
N VAL A 346 -53.63 12.70 -4.47
CA VAL A 346 -54.70 12.97 -3.51
C VAL A 346 -54.16 13.01 -2.08
N ASP A 347 -53.31 12.05 -1.71
CA ASP A 347 -52.71 11.98 -0.37
C ASP A 347 -51.80 13.18 -0.07
N ARG A 348 -51.19 13.75 -1.12
CA ARG A 348 -50.37 14.96 -1.04
C ARG A 348 -51.18 16.26 -1.18
N GLY A 349 -52.51 16.17 -1.36
CA GLY A 349 -53.41 17.32 -1.42
C GLY A 349 -53.38 18.12 -2.73
N TYR A 350 -52.73 17.60 -3.78
CA TYR A 350 -52.68 18.25 -5.10
C TYR A 350 -53.94 17.99 -5.94
N LEU A 351 -54.73 16.97 -5.56
CA LEU A 351 -55.99 16.60 -6.20
C LEU A 351 -57.05 16.41 -5.12
N THR A 352 -58.27 16.88 -5.40
CA THR A 352 -59.40 16.62 -4.52
C THR A 352 -59.93 15.20 -4.72
N ARG A 353 -60.55 14.63 -3.67
CA ARG A 353 -61.11 13.28 -3.74
C ARG A 353 -62.21 13.13 -4.80
N ALA A 354 -62.88 14.22 -5.15
CA ALA A 354 -63.88 14.26 -6.21
C ALA A 354 -63.25 14.12 -7.61
N GLU A 355 -62.13 14.81 -7.87
CA GLU A 355 -61.41 14.74 -9.14
C GLU A 355 -60.77 13.35 -9.34
N PHE A 356 -60.35 12.70 -8.26
CA PHE A 356 -59.84 11.33 -8.28
C PHE A 356 -60.91 10.29 -8.66
N GLU A 357 -62.10 10.37 -8.06
CA GLU A 357 -63.19 9.44 -8.35
C GLU A 357 -63.79 9.66 -9.76
N GLU A 358 -63.61 10.83 -10.38
CA GLU A 358 -63.96 11.06 -11.79
C GLU A 358 -62.93 10.45 -12.78
N ALA A 359 -61.64 10.52 -12.45
CA ALA A 359 -60.56 10.01 -13.31
C ALA A 359 -60.40 8.48 -13.24
N LYS A 360 -60.66 7.89 -12.07
CA LYS A 360 -60.56 6.44 -11.80
C LYS A 360 -61.34 5.55 -12.78
N PRO A 361 -62.63 5.78 -13.10
CA PRO A 361 -63.36 4.94 -14.05
C PRO A 361 -62.83 5.05 -15.49
N ARG A 362 -62.28 6.21 -15.89
CA ARG A 362 -61.68 6.40 -17.23
C ARG A 362 -60.37 5.63 -17.41
N LEU A 363 -59.63 5.42 -16.32
CA LEU A 363 -58.39 4.63 -16.30
C LEU A 363 -58.65 3.14 -16.13
N LEU A 364 -59.64 2.76 -15.31
CA LEU A 364 -60.07 1.37 -15.19
C LEU A 364 -60.67 0.82 -16.49
N ALA A 365 -61.27 1.67 -17.34
CA ALA A 365 -61.76 1.27 -18.67
C ALA A 365 -60.64 1.08 -19.71
N LYS A 366 -59.39 1.41 -19.39
CA LYS A 366 -58.20 1.22 -20.25
C LYS A 366 -57.36 0.00 -19.86
N LEU A 367 -57.69 -0.67 -18.74
CA LEU A 367 -57.24 -2.03 -18.41
C LEU A 367 -58.05 -3.03 -19.24
#